data_AF-A0A0K9PNI1-F1
#
_entry.id   AF-A0A0K9PNI1-F1
#
_cell.length_a   1.000
_cell.length_b   1.000
_cell.length_c   1.000
_cell.angle_alpha   90.00
_cell.angle_beta   90.00
_cell.angle_gamma   90.00
#
_symmetry.space_group_name_H-M   'P 1'
#
loop_
_entity.id
_entity.type
_entity.pdbx_description
1 polymer ?
#
loop_
_entity_poly.entity_id
_entity_poly.type
_entity_poly.pdbx_seq_one_letter_code
_entity_poly.pdbx_strand_id
1 'polypeptide(L)'
;MRRLLCSKEGTVDLLYPLKLGKRRNNAISRCGCFASIKIKREGMFEVWIVKHIILQHNHLLTTPSKVRFLPINRSITSTSRLLFQSLSEVNVPVSQQTTYFSSQVGGIEHMGCTQLDISKMCRDDRVDLKNYDVD
;
A
#
# COMPACT_ATOMS: atom_id res chain seq x y z
N MET A 1 10.05 11.56 16.92
CA MET A 1 10.82 11.70 15.66
C MET A 1 10.26 10.70 14.66
N ARG A 2 9.95 11.12 13.43
CA ARG A 2 9.47 10.25 12.35
C ARG A 2 10.54 10.14 11.25
N ARG A 3 10.60 8.99 10.57
CA ARG A 3 11.48 8.77 9.41
C ARG A 3 10.66 8.23 8.25
N LEU A 4 10.86 8.79 7.06
CA LEU A 4 10.40 8.25 5.80
C LEU A 4 11.62 7.66 5.08
N LEU A 5 11.49 6.43 4.60
CA LEU A 5 12.57 5.65 4.03
C LEU A 5 12.15 5.17 2.64
N CYS A 6 13.13 4.93 1.77
CA CYS A 6 12.87 4.31 0.49
C CYS A 6 12.24 2.92 0.67
N SER A 7 11.28 2.54 -0.18
CA SER A 7 10.70 1.19 -0.18
C SER A 7 11.71 0.08 -0.50
N LYS A 8 12.86 0.43 -1.08
CA LYS A 8 14.00 -0.45 -1.37
C LYS A 8 15.19 -0.27 -0.41
N GLU A 9 14.97 0.38 0.74
CA GLU A 9 15.97 0.44 1.82
C GLU A 9 16.33 -0.98 2.32
N GLY A 10 17.55 -1.10 2.84
CA GLY A 10 18.08 -2.32 3.45
C GLY A 10 18.73 -3.26 2.43
N THR A 11 19.37 -4.31 2.93
CA THR A 11 19.92 -5.39 2.11
C THR A 11 19.05 -6.63 2.27
N VAL A 12 19.07 -7.51 1.28
CA VAL A 12 18.54 -8.86 1.43
C VAL A 12 19.64 -9.69 2.10
N ASP A 13 19.38 -10.24 3.28
CA ASP A 13 20.30 -11.21 3.88
C ASP A 13 20.29 -12.47 3.03
N LEU A 14 21.35 -12.65 2.23
CA LEU A 14 21.54 -13.83 1.37
C LEU A 14 21.76 -15.12 2.18
N LEU A 15 21.89 -15.01 3.51
CA LEU A 15 22.21 -16.12 4.42
C LEU A 15 20.99 -16.95 4.86
N TYR A 16 19.76 -16.47 4.63
CA TYR A 16 18.56 -17.25 4.87
C TYR A 16 17.92 -17.64 3.53
N PRO A 17 17.84 -18.95 3.20
CA PRO A 17 17.07 -19.40 2.06
C PRO A 17 15.66 -18.82 2.16
N LEU A 18 15.17 -18.23 1.07
CA LEU A 18 13.76 -17.87 0.91
C LEU A 18 12.94 -19.07 1.39
N LYS A 19 12.29 -18.95 2.56
CA LYS A 19 11.37 -19.99 3.01
C LYS A 19 10.35 -20.14 1.90
N LEU A 20 10.42 -21.27 1.20
CA LEU A 20 9.51 -21.68 0.12
C LEU A 20 8.11 -22.00 0.68
N GLY A 21 7.65 -21.23 1.66
CA GLY A 21 6.29 -21.27 2.15
C GLY A 21 5.41 -20.42 1.25
N LYS A 22 4.15 -20.83 1.07
CA LYS A 22 3.09 -20.23 0.24
C LYS A 22 2.79 -18.73 0.44
N ARG A 23 3.64 -17.94 1.11
CA ARG A 23 3.58 -16.48 1.07
C ARG A 23 4.19 -16.03 -0.25
N ARG A 24 3.34 -15.44 -1.10
CA ARG A 24 3.73 -14.83 -2.38
C ARG A 24 5.07 -14.12 -2.25
N ASN A 25 5.98 -14.46 -3.17
CA ASN A 25 7.26 -13.80 -3.38
C ASN A 25 7.04 -12.32 -3.75
N ASN A 26 6.65 -11.50 -2.77
CA ASN A 26 6.82 -10.06 -2.83
C ASN A 26 8.30 -9.82 -2.58
N ALA A 27 9.14 -10.18 -3.55
CA ALA A 27 10.55 -9.82 -3.55
C ALA A 27 10.63 -8.30 -3.71
N ILE A 28 10.44 -7.59 -2.60
CA ILE A 28 10.91 -6.22 -2.50
C ILE A 28 12.41 -6.34 -2.68
N SER A 29 12.91 -5.98 -3.86
CA SER A 29 14.34 -5.95 -4.16
C SER A 29 14.95 -4.83 -3.31
N ARG A 30 15.29 -5.12 -2.06
CA ARG A 30 16.04 -4.21 -1.21
C ARG A 30 17.44 -4.07 -1.80
N CYS A 31 17.89 -2.84 -2.03
CA CYS A 31 19.13 -2.53 -2.76
C CYS A 31 20.06 -1.60 -1.98
N GLY A 32 19.87 -1.51 -0.67
CA GLY A 32 20.65 -0.66 0.21
C GLY A 32 20.41 0.83 -0.03
N CYS A 33 19.22 1.22 -0.49
CA CYS A 33 18.95 2.63 -0.76
C CYS A 33 18.92 3.45 0.54
N PHE A 34 19.66 4.56 0.60
CA PHE A 34 19.74 5.45 1.77
C PHE A 34 18.85 6.69 1.68
N ALA A 35 18.08 6.84 0.60
CA ALA A 35 17.13 7.93 0.44
C ALA A 35 16.14 7.95 1.63
N SER A 36 16.11 9.08 2.34
CA SER A 36 15.40 9.19 3.61
C SER A 36 15.09 10.64 4.01
N ILE A 37 14.00 10.81 4.74
CA ILE A 37 13.59 12.08 5.34
C ILE A 37 13.41 11.86 6.84
N LYS A 38 14.07 12.67 7.67
CA LYS A 38 13.95 12.64 9.13
C LYS A 38 13.22 13.88 9.61
N ILE A 39 12.09 13.69 10.27
CA ILE A 39 11.23 14.76 10.78
C ILE A 39 11.25 14.73 12.30
N LYS A 40 11.48 15.88 12.95
CA LYS A 40 11.39 16.04 14.40
C LYS A 40 10.38 17.12 14.74
N ARG A 41 9.72 16.96 15.89
CA ARG A 41 8.96 18.03 16.53
C ARG A 41 9.96 18.89 17.31
N GLU A 42 9.84 20.20 17.22
CA GLU A 42 10.63 21.12 18.04
C GLU A 42 10.03 21.19 19.44
N GLY A 43 10.84 21.01 20.48
CA GLY A 43 10.33 20.70 21.82
C GLY A 43 9.42 21.77 22.44
N MET A 44 9.63 23.04 22.09
CA MET A 44 8.89 24.17 22.68
C MET A 44 7.74 24.68 21.81
N PHE A 45 7.65 24.23 20.55
CA PHE A 45 6.66 24.73 19.60
C PHE A 45 5.89 23.56 19.00
N GLU A 46 4.62 23.75 18.62
CA GLU A 46 3.87 22.76 17.83
C GLU A 46 4.36 22.68 16.36
N VAL A 47 5.65 22.93 16.13
CA VAL A 47 6.27 23.01 14.82
C VAL A 47 7.03 21.71 14.53
N TRP A 48 6.81 21.18 13.33
CA TRP A 48 7.52 20.02 12.79
C TRP A 48 8.58 20.48 11.79
N ILE A 49 9.82 20.04 11.97
CA ILE A 49 10.92 20.40 11.07
C ILE A 49 11.57 19.16 10.47
N VAL A 50 12.02 19.31 9.21
CA VAL A 50 12.85 18.31 8.53
C VAL A 50 14.28 18.47 9.01
N LYS A 51 14.77 17.51 9.80
CA LYS A 51 16.15 17.52 10.34
C LYS A 51 17.18 17.09 9.30
N HIS A 52 16.80 16.17 8.41
CA HIS A 52 17.72 15.58 7.45
C HIS A 52 16.95 15.06 6.23
N ILE A 53 17.50 15.27 5.04
CA ILE A 53 16.91 14.88 3.77
C ILE A 53 17.99 14.33 2.84
N ILE A 54 17.80 13.10 2.36
CA ILE A 54 18.56 12.49 1.27
C ILE A 54 17.56 12.15 0.18
N LEU A 55 17.64 12.86 -0.94
CA LEU A 55 16.78 12.66 -2.10
C LEU A 55 17.39 11.69 -3.12
N GLN A 56 18.71 11.48 -3.08
CA GLN A 56 19.39 10.66 -4.07
C GLN A 56 19.04 9.18 -3.90
N HIS A 57 18.51 8.57 -4.98
CA HIS A 57 18.30 7.14 -5.08
C HIS A 57 19.45 6.48 -5.85
N ASN A 58 19.78 5.25 -5.51
CA ASN A 58 20.74 4.39 -6.21
C ASN A 58 20.03 3.41 -7.18
N HIS A 59 18.75 3.63 -7.45
CA HIS A 59 17.92 2.81 -8.33
C HIS A 59 16.91 3.70 -9.07
N LEU A 60 16.35 3.18 -10.16
CA LEU A 60 15.28 3.86 -10.87
C LEU A 60 14.04 4.02 -9.98
N LEU A 61 13.38 5.18 -10.10
CA LEU A 61 12.12 5.44 -9.42
C LEU A 61 11.00 4.53 -9.95
N THR A 62 9.95 4.40 -9.16
CA THR A 62 8.78 3.58 -9.53
C THR A 62 8.01 4.26 -10.66
N THR A 63 7.65 3.49 -11.70
CA THR A 63 6.84 4.00 -12.82
C THR A 63 5.41 4.29 -12.37
N PRO A 64 4.69 5.25 -13.00
CA PRO A 64 3.28 5.56 -12.66
C PRO A 64 2.39 4.32 -12.57
N SER A 65 2.50 3.40 -13.53
CA SER A 65 1.78 2.12 -13.57
C SER A 65 1.99 1.20 -12.36
N LYS A 66 3.04 1.43 -11.57
CA LYS A 66 3.43 0.62 -10.40
C LYS A 66 3.30 1.39 -9.07
N VAL A 67 2.90 2.66 -9.10
CA VAL A 67 2.79 3.52 -7.89
C VAL A 67 1.84 2.92 -6.85
N ARG A 68 0.74 2.30 -7.29
CA ARG A 68 -0.23 1.58 -6.44
C ARG A 68 0.33 0.41 -5.62
N PHE A 69 1.55 -0.05 -5.92
CA PHE A 69 2.21 -1.09 -5.12
C PHE A 69 3.03 -0.51 -3.96
N LEU A 70 3.29 0.79 -3.95
CA LEU A 70 4.01 1.45 -2.85
C LEU A 70 3.07 1.57 -1.64
N PRO A 71 3.43 1.03 -0.46
CA PRO A 71 2.58 1.07 0.73
C PRO A 71 2.08 2.46 1.11
N ILE A 72 2.92 3.50 0.95
CA ILE A 72 2.57 4.88 1.27
C ILE A 72 1.46 5.45 0.38
N ASN A 73 1.28 4.89 -0.82
CA ASN A 73 0.26 5.31 -1.79
C ASN A 73 -0.99 4.42 -1.75
N ARG A 74 -1.00 3.39 -0.89
CA ARG A 74 -2.13 2.47 -0.78
C ARG A 74 -3.12 2.94 0.27
N SER A 75 -4.30 3.34 -0.18
CA SER A 75 -5.43 3.71 0.66
C SER A 75 -6.74 3.42 -0.06
N ILE A 76 -7.69 2.80 0.61
CA ILE A 76 -9.08 2.72 0.16
C ILE A 76 -9.84 3.83 0.86
N THR A 77 -10.31 4.82 0.09
CA THR A 77 -11.14 5.91 0.63
C THR A 77 -12.50 5.38 1.08
N SER A 78 -13.19 6.11 1.96
CA SER A 78 -14.55 5.74 2.40
C SER A 78 -15.51 5.63 1.22
N THR A 79 -15.42 6.54 0.24
CA THR A 79 -16.24 6.51 -0.98
C THR A 79 -15.95 5.28 -1.83
N SER A 80 -14.66 4.97 -2.05
CA SER A 80 -14.27 3.76 -2.79
C SER A 80 -14.73 2.49 -2.08
N ARG A 81 -14.68 2.47 -0.74
CA ARG A 81 -15.18 1.34 0.08
C ARG A 81 -16.67 1.10 -0.16
N LEU A 82 -17.51 2.15 -0.09
CA LEU A 82 -18.95 2.03 -0.34
C LEU A 82 -19.25 1.51 -1.75
N LEU A 83 -18.49 1.98 -2.76
CA LEU A 83 -18.59 1.45 -4.11
C LEU A 83 -18.31 -0.06 -4.16
N PHE A 84 -17.18 -0.51 -3.59
CA PHE A 84 -16.83 -1.93 -3.59
C PHE A 84 -17.81 -2.78 -2.78
N GLN A 85 -18.40 -2.24 -1.71
CA GLN A 85 -19.46 -2.90 -0.93
C GLN A 85 -20.71 -3.10 -1.79
N SER A 86 -21.23 -2.05 -2.43
CA SER A 86 -22.40 -2.15 -3.31
C SER A 86 -22.21 -3.14 -4.46
N LEU A 87 -21.02 -3.17 -5.08
CA LEU A 87 -20.68 -4.14 -6.11
C LEU A 87 -20.59 -5.57 -5.57
N SER A 88 -20.16 -5.72 -4.32
CA SER A 88 -20.06 -7.03 -3.66
C SER A 88 -21.43 -7.60 -3.28
N GLU A 89 -22.39 -6.74 -2.90
CA GLU A 89 -23.79 -7.12 -2.59
C GLU A 89 -24.48 -7.76 -3.81
N VAL A 90 -24.23 -7.22 -5.00
CA VAL A 90 -24.70 -7.80 -6.27
C VAL A 90 -23.76 -8.86 -6.85
N ASN A 91 -22.84 -9.40 -6.05
CA ASN A 91 -21.92 -10.49 -6.38
C ASN A 91 -20.97 -10.23 -7.56
N VAL A 92 -20.61 -8.97 -7.84
CA VAL A 92 -19.61 -8.65 -8.87
C VAL A 92 -18.23 -9.16 -8.41
N PRO A 93 -17.53 -9.98 -9.21
CA PRO A 93 -16.19 -10.46 -8.86
C PRO A 93 -15.18 -9.33 -8.67
N VAL A 94 -14.27 -9.47 -7.69
CA VAL A 94 -13.26 -8.44 -7.36
C VAL A 94 -12.37 -8.05 -8.55
N SER A 95 -12.11 -8.97 -9.49
CA SER A 95 -11.40 -8.68 -10.75
C SER A 95 -12.16 -7.67 -11.62
N GLN A 96 -13.48 -7.82 -11.74
CA GLN A 96 -14.34 -6.90 -12.46
C GLN A 96 -14.48 -5.58 -11.71
N GLN A 97 -14.63 -5.61 -10.38
CA GLN A 97 -14.64 -4.40 -9.55
C GLN A 97 -13.35 -3.56 -9.75
N THR A 98 -12.20 -4.22 -9.81
CA THR A 98 -10.90 -3.57 -10.04
C THR A 98 -10.84 -2.94 -11.43
N THR A 99 -11.32 -3.65 -12.46
CA THR A 99 -11.33 -3.16 -13.85
C THR A 99 -12.28 -1.96 -13.99
N TYR A 100 -13.47 -2.06 -13.43
CA TYR A 100 -14.44 -0.97 -13.38
C TYR A 100 -13.85 0.25 -12.68
N PHE A 101 -13.30 0.08 -11.47
CA PHE A 101 -12.75 1.20 -10.71
C PHE A 101 -11.56 1.84 -11.44
N SER A 102 -10.69 1.03 -12.05
CA SER A 102 -9.61 1.54 -12.91
C SER A 102 -10.15 2.42 -14.03
N SER A 103 -11.26 2.06 -14.67
CA SER A 103 -11.87 2.90 -15.71
C SER A 103 -12.41 4.22 -15.16
N GLN A 104 -13.01 4.19 -13.96
CA GLN A 104 -13.57 5.39 -13.31
C GLN A 104 -12.51 6.41 -12.94
N VAL A 105 -11.34 5.97 -12.47
CA VAL A 105 -10.23 6.86 -12.11
C VAL A 105 -9.30 7.18 -13.29
N GLY A 106 -9.65 6.76 -14.51
CA GLY A 106 -8.89 7.06 -15.71
C GLY A 106 -7.58 6.27 -15.86
N GLY A 107 -7.50 5.07 -15.31
CA GLY A 107 -6.35 4.17 -15.46
C GLY A 107 -5.92 3.47 -14.18
N ILE A 108 -5.14 2.40 -14.30
CA ILE A 108 -4.66 1.61 -13.16
C ILE A 108 -3.59 2.40 -12.37
N GLU A 109 -2.88 3.28 -13.05
CA GLU A 109 -1.86 4.19 -12.51
C GLU A 109 -2.43 5.24 -11.55
N HIS A 110 -3.73 5.55 -11.67
CA HIS A 110 -4.45 6.48 -10.80
C HIS A 110 -5.13 5.78 -9.62
N MET A 111 -5.04 4.45 -9.54
CA MET A 111 -5.61 3.70 -8.42
C MET A 111 -4.75 3.83 -7.16
N GLY A 112 -5.38 4.23 -6.05
CA GLY A 112 -4.80 4.18 -4.71
C GLY A 112 -4.85 2.79 -4.05
N CYS A 113 -5.28 1.74 -4.76
CA CYS A 113 -5.42 0.40 -4.20
C CYS A 113 -5.13 -0.70 -5.22
N THR A 114 -4.78 -1.89 -4.72
CA THR A 114 -4.61 -3.09 -5.54
C THR A 114 -5.86 -3.96 -5.46
N GLN A 115 -6.03 -4.87 -6.42
CA GLN A 115 -7.06 -5.91 -6.37
C GLN A 115 -7.03 -6.71 -5.05
N LEU A 116 -5.84 -6.87 -4.46
CA LEU A 116 -5.69 -7.56 -3.18
C LEU A 116 -6.16 -6.74 -2.00
N ASP A 117 -6.01 -5.42 -2.06
CA ASP A 117 -6.54 -4.55 -1.01
C ASP A 117 -8.07 -4.57 -1.05
N ILE A 118 -8.68 -4.53 -2.26
CA ILE A 118 -10.13 -4.69 -2.45
C ILE A 118 -10.59 -6.07 -1.93
N SER A 119 -9.91 -7.14 -2.32
CA SER A 119 -10.25 -8.50 -1.87
C SER A 119 -10.17 -8.67 -0.35
N LYS A 120 -9.22 -8.02 0.32
CA LYS A 120 -9.12 -8.04 1.78
C LYS A 120 -10.26 -7.24 2.41
N MET A 121 -10.51 -6.03 1.93
CA MET A 121 -11.61 -5.20 2.39
C MET A 121 -12.96 -5.95 2.29
N CYS A 122 -13.30 -6.51 1.12
CA CYS A 122 -14.53 -7.29 0.95
C CYS A 122 -14.60 -8.53 1.85
N ARG A 123 -13.46 -9.13 2.21
CA ARG A 123 -13.41 -10.27 3.13
C ARG A 123 -13.67 -9.81 4.56
N ASP A 124 -13.03 -8.73 4.98
CA ASP A 124 -13.11 -8.22 6.35
C ASP A 124 -14.55 -7.73 6.63
N ASP A 125 -15.16 -7.00 5.70
CA ASP A 125 -16.56 -6.55 5.81
C ASP A 125 -17.54 -7.74 5.96
N ARG A 126 -17.28 -8.89 5.29
CA ARG A 126 -18.09 -10.11 5.44
C ARG A 126 -17.90 -10.81 6.78
N VAL A 127 -16.72 -10.69 7.39
CA VAL A 127 -16.45 -11.26 8.72
C VAL A 127 -17.18 -10.43 9.77
N ASP A 128 -17.15 -9.10 9.65
CA ASP A 128 -17.83 -8.20 10.57
C ASP A 128 -19.35 -8.40 10.55
N LEU A 129 -19.96 -8.56 9.36
CA LEU A 129 -21.38 -8.92 9.22
C LEU A 129 -21.72 -10.25 9.92
N LYS A 130 -20.90 -11.29 9.70
CA LYS A 130 -21.13 -12.61 10.31
C LYS A 130 -20.98 -12.63 11.82
N ASN A 131 -20.17 -11.74 12.39
CA ASN A 131 -20.01 -11.63 13.84
C ASN A 131 -21.17 -10.89 14.50
N TYR A 132 -21.93 -10.09 13.75
CA TYR A 132 -23.11 -9.37 14.26
C TYR A 132 -24.33 -10.30 14.41
N ASP A 133 -24.45 -11.33 13.57
CA ASP A 133 -25.58 -12.29 13.60
C ASP A 133 -25.46 -13.36 14.72
N VAL A 134 -24.51 -13.22 15.65
CA VAL A 134 -24.19 -14.22 16.70
C VAL A 134 -24.63 -13.77 18.11
N ASP A 135 -25.34 -12.64 18.23
CA ASP A 135 -25.97 -12.17 19.47
C ASP A 135 -27.50 -12.32 19.44
#